data_AF-A0A9P8FST0-F1
#
_entry.id   AF-A0A9P8FST0-F1
#
_cell.length_a   1.000
_cell.length_b   1.000
_cell.length_c   1.000
_cell.angle_alpha   90.00
_cell.angle_beta   90.00
_cell.angle_gamma   90.00
#
_symmetry.space_group_name_H-M   'P 1'
#
loop_
_entity.id
_entity.type
_entity.pdbx_description
1 polymer ?
#
loop_
_entity_poly.entity_id
_entity_poly.type
_entity_poly.pdbx_seq_one_letter_code
_entity_poly.pdbx_strand_id
1 'polypeptide(L)'
;MSSNDREVEMSEQKVPHITYADDVDAEARPRTGARVSRRMSTDSMSIRSMSRQRSVDPSLVLPPAFRTMSFDVEQSKARNDAPVKGAPKGAQNDFSTYDLHTIPIEEVFQRFSSSPTSGLSIDQAMVLLRDVGLNKLTAPPSNWLMKTVTYLFGGFGSILFVAAIMVFVAWKPLGDPPALANLALAIVLVLVWLIQAAFSFWQDFSSGRVMASINTMLPDQAMVLREGNWSSVEGTKLVPGDVIKISMGNKVPADVRFFDVSSDARLDRSILTGEVKPLVATIKSTDTNFLETANIGLAGTNCTTGTLYGVIINTGDNTVFGKTARLTSHAKQGLTPLQKEIYIFVGIITALMVSMIILV
;
A
#
# COMPACT_ATOMS: atom_id res chain seq x y z
N MET A 1 7.59 -60.30 50.53
CA MET A 1 8.68 -59.74 49.72
C MET A 1 8.14 -59.43 48.33
N SER A 2 8.27 -58.18 47.90
CA SER A 2 7.99 -57.59 46.57
C SER A 2 6.59 -57.73 45.96
N SER A 3 5.76 -56.72 46.25
CA SER A 3 4.79 -56.19 45.28
C SER A 3 5.57 -55.43 44.19
N ASN A 4 5.15 -55.61 42.94
CA ASN A 4 5.82 -55.14 41.74
C ASN A 4 5.13 -53.84 41.27
N ASP A 5 5.62 -52.70 41.73
CA ASP A 5 5.23 -51.38 41.21
C ASP A 5 5.85 -51.20 39.82
N ARG A 6 5.01 -51.07 38.79
CA ARG A 6 5.40 -50.52 37.49
C ARG A 6 4.72 -49.16 37.33
N GLU A 7 5.42 -48.12 37.73
CA GLU A 7 5.13 -46.75 37.29
C GLU A 7 5.36 -46.65 35.78
N VAL A 8 4.34 -46.17 35.07
CA VAL A 8 4.43 -45.84 33.65
C VAL A 8 4.98 -44.42 33.56
N GLU A 9 6.29 -44.32 33.33
CA GLU A 9 6.97 -43.04 33.09
C GLU A 9 6.64 -42.57 31.66
N MET A 10 5.82 -41.52 31.56
CA MET A 10 5.40 -40.91 30.31
C MET A 10 6.57 -40.08 29.76
N SER A 11 7.24 -40.60 28.73
CA SER A 11 8.35 -39.91 28.07
C SER A 11 7.88 -38.65 27.35
N GLU A 12 8.34 -37.50 27.83
CA GLU A 12 8.09 -36.18 27.24
C GLU A 12 8.83 -36.08 25.90
N GLN A 13 8.07 -36.21 24.80
CA GLN A 13 8.60 -36.16 23.44
C GLN A 13 9.00 -34.72 23.09
N LYS A 14 10.28 -34.40 23.27
CA LYS A 14 10.87 -33.09 22.96
C LYS A 14 10.74 -32.78 21.46
N VAL A 15 9.93 -31.78 21.14
CA VAL A 15 9.72 -31.26 19.78
C VAL A 15 11.06 -30.73 19.23
N PRO A 16 11.50 -31.12 18.02
CA PRO A 16 12.75 -30.63 17.46
C PRO A 16 12.67 -29.12 17.19
N HIS A 17 13.61 -28.37 17.77
CA HIS A 17 13.76 -26.93 17.52
C HIS A 17 14.30 -26.74 16.10
N ILE A 18 13.59 -25.97 15.28
CA ILE A 18 14.01 -25.65 13.91
C ILE A 18 15.04 -24.52 14.01
N THR A 19 16.31 -24.87 13.85
CA THR A 19 17.41 -23.90 13.79
C THR A 19 17.48 -23.31 12.38
N TYR A 20 17.44 -21.97 12.27
CA TYR A 20 17.53 -21.27 11.00
C TYR A 20 19.00 -21.15 10.56
N ALA A 21 19.24 -21.07 9.25
CA ALA A 21 20.57 -21.08 8.63
C ALA A 21 21.51 -19.95 9.08
N ASP A 22 21.00 -18.90 9.72
CA ASP A 22 21.81 -17.80 10.25
C ASP A 22 22.59 -18.17 11.53
N ASP A 23 22.18 -19.23 12.25
CA ASP A 23 22.80 -19.63 13.52
C ASP A 23 24.09 -20.45 13.35
N VAL A 24 24.27 -21.13 12.21
CA VAL A 24 25.47 -21.94 11.92
C VAL A 24 26.70 -21.11 11.56
N ASP A 25 26.51 -19.88 11.09
CA ASP A 25 27.61 -18.99 10.71
C ASP A 25 28.20 -18.19 11.89
N ALA A 26 27.53 -18.20 13.05
CA ALA A 26 27.96 -17.48 14.24
C ALA A 26 29.05 -18.22 15.05
N GLU A 27 29.13 -19.55 14.94
CA GLU A 27 30.06 -20.38 15.73
C GLU A 27 31.43 -20.62 15.06
N ALA A 28 31.61 -20.22 13.80
CA ALA A 28 32.81 -20.52 13.01
C ALA A 28 33.82 -19.34 12.89
N ARG A 29 33.83 -18.36 13.81
CA ARG A 29 34.84 -17.28 13.80
C ARG A 29 35.92 -17.48 14.87
N PRO A 30 37.22 -17.62 14.49
CA PRO A 30 38.31 -17.66 15.45
C PRO A 30 38.41 -16.32 16.19
N ARG A 31 38.37 -16.36 17.53
CA ARG A 31 38.62 -15.20 18.40
C ARG A 31 40.11 -14.84 18.37
N THR A 32 40.53 -14.00 17.43
CA THR A 32 41.84 -13.32 17.50
C THR A 32 41.71 -12.00 18.25
N GLY A 33 42.29 -11.95 19.45
CA GLY A 33 42.33 -10.76 20.28
C GLY A 33 43.34 -9.75 19.75
N ALA A 34 42.87 -8.58 19.33
CA ALA A 34 43.68 -7.38 19.18
C ALA A 34 43.11 -6.28 20.09
N ARG A 35 43.84 -5.94 21.14
CA ARG A 35 43.58 -4.77 22.00
C ARG A 35 43.86 -3.50 21.19
N VAL A 36 42.82 -2.76 20.82
CA VAL A 36 42.97 -1.42 20.24
C VAL A 36 43.02 -0.38 21.37
N SER A 37 44.16 0.30 21.49
CA SER A 37 44.38 1.38 22.44
C SER A 37 43.61 2.64 21.99
N ARG A 38 42.91 3.28 22.94
CA ARG A 38 42.25 4.57 22.73
C ARG A 38 43.31 5.66 22.65
N ARG A 39 43.67 6.10 21.44
CA ARG A 39 44.29 7.42 21.22
C ARG A 39 43.18 8.44 21.00
N MET A 40 43.10 9.43 21.88
CA MET A 40 42.31 10.63 21.64
C MET A 40 42.97 11.42 20.51
N SER A 41 42.22 11.65 19.44
CA SER A 41 42.52 12.70 18.47
C SER A 41 41.36 13.67 18.46
N THR A 42 41.65 14.86 18.94
CA THR A 42 40.86 16.06 18.71
C THR A 42 41.18 16.52 17.30
N ASP A 43 40.26 16.32 16.35
CA ASP A 43 40.21 17.23 15.22
C ASP A 43 38.82 17.35 14.59
N SER A 44 38.41 18.62 14.56
CA SER A 44 37.33 19.32 13.86
C SER A 44 36.28 18.52 13.05
N MET A 45 35.03 18.71 13.46
CA MET A 45 33.82 18.46 12.68
C MET A 45 33.85 19.14 11.31
N SER A 46 33.74 18.35 10.25
CA SER A 46 33.12 18.80 8.99
C SER A 46 31.92 17.91 8.69
N ILE A 47 30.72 18.47 8.90
CA ILE A 47 29.45 17.82 8.59
C ILE A 47 29.32 17.81 7.07
N ARG A 48 29.70 16.70 6.43
CA ARG A 48 29.23 16.38 5.08
C ARG A 48 27.94 15.57 5.22
N SER A 49 26.83 16.21 4.89
CA SER A 49 25.52 15.59 4.73
C SER A 49 25.57 14.57 3.60
N MET A 50 25.92 13.33 3.91
CA MET A 50 25.64 12.22 3.01
C MET A 50 24.18 11.80 3.23
N SER A 51 23.30 12.30 2.36
CA SER A 51 21.96 11.76 2.17
C SER A 51 22.06 10.34 1.60
N ARG A 52 22.37 9.37 2.45
CA ARG A 52 22.18 7.96 2.12
C ARG A 52 20.69 7.68 2.26
N GLN A 53 19.95 8.00 1.21
CA GLN A 53 18.57 7.59 1.04
C GLN A 53 18.61 6.06 0.97
N ARG A 54 18.39 5.43 2.13
CA ARG A 54 18.29 3.97 2.26
C ARG A 54 17.05 3.60 1.45
N SER A 55 17.24 3.15 0.21
CA SER A 55 16.19 2.57 -0.60
C SER A 55 15.72 1.32 0.13
N VAL A 56 14.66 1.47 0.93
CA VAL A 56 13.97 0.33 1.53
C VAL A 56 13.34 -0.43 0.38
N ASP A 57 13.62 -1.72 0.29
CA ASP A 57 13.01 -2.60 -0.70
C ASP A 57 11.47 -2.54 -0.52
N PRO A 58 10.72 -2.04 -1.50
CA PRO A 58 9.28 -1.82 -1.36
C PRO A 58 8.50 -3.11 -1.09
N SER A 59 9.07 -4.28 -1.39
CA SER A 59 8.51 -5.59 -1.02
C SER A 59 8.29 -5.74 0.48
N LEU A 60 9.12 -5.09 1.32
CA LEU A 60 9.05 -5.16 2.79
C LEU A 60 8.00 -4.22 3.40
N VAL A 61 7.50 -3.24 2.65
CA VAL A 61 6.56 -2.21 3.13
C VAL A 61 5.09 -2.56 2.85
N LEU A 62 4.84 -3.55 1.99
CA LEU A 62 3.48 -3.93 1.59
C LEU A 62 2.73 -4.69 2.70
N PRO A 63 1.47 -4.30 3.02
CA PRO A 63 0.58 -5.13 3.80
C PRO A 63 0.40 -6.52 3.16
N PRO A 64 0.26 -7.62 3.94
CA PRO A 64 0.17 -8.99 3.43
C PRO A 64 -0.91 -9.21 2.36
N ALA A 65 -1.99 -8.41 2.39
CA ALA A 65 -3.10 -8.47 1.44
C ALA A 65 -2.70 -8.22 -0.03
N PHE A 66 -1.54 -7.61 -0.30
CA PHE A 66 -1.03 -7.42 -1.66
C PHE A 66 -0.20 -8.62 -2.18
N ARG A 67 0.15 -9.59 -1.32
CA ARG A 67 1.06 -10.70 -1.66
C ARG A 67 0.36 -11.99 -2.10
N THR A 68 -0.97 -12.05 -2.06
CA THR A 68 -1.72 -13.31 -2.22
C THR A 68 -2.79 -13.21 -3.29
N MET A 69 -2.38 -12.99 -4.55
CA MET A 69 -3.30 -13.11 -5.70
C MET A 69 -3.29 -14.52 -6.30
N SER A 70 -2.18 -15.27 -6.19
CA SER A 70 -2.09 -16.63 -6.72
C SER A 70 -2.98 -17.63 -5.98
N PHE A 71 -3.15 -17.45 -4.66
CA PHE A 71 -4.01 -18.32 -3.84
C PHE A 71 -5.50 -18.24 -4.20
N ASP A 72 -6.04 -17.05 -4.49
CA ASP A 72 -7.45 -16.90 -4.84
C ASP A 72 -7.75 -17.42 -6.25
N VAL A 73 -6.77 -17.43 -7.17
CA VAL A 73 -6.92 -17.99 -8.52
C VAL A 73 -6.90 -19.51 -8.50
N GLU A 74 -6.09 -20.13 -7.65
CA GLU A 74 -6.08 -21.60 -7.47
C GLU A 74 -7.40 -22.10 -6.87
N GLN A 75 -7.94 -21.37 -5.89
CA GLN A 75 -9.23 -21.68 -5.28
C GLN A 75 -10.42 -21.44 -6.23
N SER A 76 -10.28 -20.50 -7.18
CA SER A 76 -11.23 -20.27 -8.26
C SER A 76 -11.23 -21.40 -9.29
N LYS A 77 -10.05 -21.96 -9.60
CA LYS A 77 -9.91 -23.09 -10.53
C LYS A 77 -10.49 -24.39 -9.96
N ALA A 78 -10.43 -24.56 -8.63
CA ALA A 78 -11.01 -25.70 -7.90
C ALA A 78 -12.54 -25.61 -7.72
N ARG A 79 -13.17 -24.46 -7.98
CA ARG A 79 -14.62 -24.21 -7.77
C ARG A 79 -15.46 -24.25 -9.05
N ASN A 80 -15.00 -24.92 -10.09
CA ASN A 80 -15.70 -24.98 -11.38
C ASN A 80 -16.97 -25.86 -11.44
N ASP A 81 -17.57 -26.24 -10.30
CA ASP A 81 -18.84 -27.00 -10.27
C ASP A 81 -19.90 -26.39 -9.33
N ALA A 82 -20.20 -25.08 -9.44
CA ALA A 82 -21.54 -24.53 -9.18
C ALA A 82 -21.60 -23.00 -9.38
N PRO A 83 -22.66 -22.47 -10.04
CA PRO A 83 -22.88 -21.04 -10.10
C PRO A 83 -23.35 -20.51 -8.72
N VAL A 84 -22.53 -19.70 -8.06
CA VAL A 84 -22.91 -19.01 -6.83
C VAL A 84 -23.88 -17.86 -7.19
N LYS A 85 -25.18 -18.11 -6.98
CA LYS A 85 -26.21 -17.05 -7.02
C LYS A 85 -26.04 -16.14 -5.80
N GLY A 86 -25.79 -14.85 -6.02
CA GLY A 86 -26.05 -13.81 -5.01
C GLY A 86 -24.90 -12.86 -4.62
N ALA A 87 -23.80 -12.78 -5.36
CA ALA A 87 -22.80 -11.72 -5.12
C ALA A 87 -23.25 -10.37 -5.72
N PRO A 88 -23.01 -9.22 -5.06
CA PRO A 88 -23.38 -7.91 -5.60
C PRO A 88 -22.62 -7.64 -6.90
N LYS A 89 -23.34 -7.33 -7.98
CA LYS A 89 -22.81 -7.00 -9.31
C LYS A 89 -22.19 -5.60 -9.37
N GLY A 90 -21.07 -5.42 -8.68
CA GLY A 90 -20.26 -4.21 -8.79
C GLY A 90 -18.79 -4.54 -8.55
N ALA A 91 -17.99 -4.51 -9.62
CA ALA A 91 -16.52 -4.64 -9.63
C ALA A 91 -15.94 -6.05 -9.40
N GLN A 92 -16.43 -7.07 -10.11
CA GLN A 92 -15.57 -8.20 -10.47
C GLN A 92 -14.75 -7.79 -11.70
N ASN A 93 -13.42 -7.74 -11.54
CA ASN A 93 -12.50 -7.40 -12.62
C ASN A 93 -12.49 -8.54 -13.65
N ASP A 94 -13.18 -8.37 -14.77
CA ASP A 94 -12.97 -9.23 -15.93
C ASP A 94 -11.67 -8.81 -16.64
N PHE A 95 -10.52 -9.08 -16.00
CA PHE A 95 -9.23 -9.07 -16.70
C PHE A 95 -9.20 -10.10 -17.86
N SER A 96 -10.13 -11.06 -17.80
CA SER A 96 -10.49 -12.02 -18.85
C SER A 96 -10.92 -11.38 -20.18
N THR A 97 -11.38 -10.12 -20.16
CA THR A 97 -11.89 -9.43 -21.36
C THR A 97 -10.82 -8.63 -22.10
N TYR A 98 -9.60 -8.50 -21.55
CA TYR A 98 -8.52 -7.83 -22.29
C TYR A 98 -8.05 -8.73 -23.42
N ASP A 99 -8.15 -8.24 -24.65
CA ASP A 99 -7.67 -8.90 -25.87
C ASP A 99 -6.30 -8.37 -26.34
N LEU A 100 -5.82 -7.29 -25.72
CA LEU A 100 -4.59 -6.59 -26.12
C LEU A 100 -3.33 -7.48 -26.09
N HIS A 101 -3.33 -8.56 -25.31
CA HIS A 101 -2.24 -9.54 -25.32
C HIS A 101 -2.36 -10.60 -26.41
N THR A 102 -3.57 -10.89 -26.91
CA THR A 102 -3.82 -11.93 -27.92
C THR A 102 -3.84 -11.40 -29.36
N ILE A 103 -4.24 -10.14 -29.56
CA ILE A 103 -4.24 -9.50 -30.88
C ILE A 103 -2.81 -9.28 -31.41
N PRO A 104 -2.63 -9.27 -32.75
CA PRO A 104 -1.34 -8.95 -33.37
C PRO A 104 -0.91 -7.51 -33.04
N ILE A 105 0.40 -7.29 -32.98
CA ILE A 105 0.96 -6.01 -32.53
C ILE A 105 0.60 -4.85 -33.46
N GLU A 106 0.43 -5.13 -34.75
CA GLU A 106 0.00 -4.17 -35.76
C GLU A 106 -1.40 -3.61 -35.44
N GLU A 107 -2.31 -4.47 -34.97
CA GLU A 107 -3.66 -4.06 -34.56
C GLU A 107 -3.61 -3.22 -33.27
N VAL A 108 -2.71 -3.54 -32.34
CA VAL A 108 -2.47 -2.72 -31.15
C VAL A 108 -2.05 -1.30 -31.56
N PHE A 109 -1.05 -1.17 -32.44
CA PHE A 109 -0.59 0.13 -32.93
C PHE A 109 -1.69 0.90 -33.67
N GLN A 110 -2.55 0.22 -34.43
CA GLN A 110 -3.71 0.83 -35.07
C GLN A 110 -4.72 1.36 -34.04
N ARG A 111 -5.07 0.57 -33.01
CA ARG A 111 -6.02 0.98 -31.97
C ARG A 111 -5.56 2.23 -31.22
N PHE A 112 -4.26 2.33 -30.94
CA PHE A 112 -3.68 3.48 -30.25
C PHE A 112 -3.18 4.60 -31.19
N SER A 113 -3.39 4.47 -32.50
CA SER A 113 -2.92 5.44 -33.51
C SER A 113 -1.43 5.80 -33.35
N SER A 114 -0.61 4.81 -32.98
CA SER A 114 0.81 4.97 -32.66
C SER A 114 1.68 4.17 -33.63
N SER A 115 2.96 4.52 -33.71
CA SER A 115 3.93 3.90 -34.62
C SER A 115 5.11 3.31 -33.84
N PRO A 116 5.62 2.13 -34.21
CA PRO A 116 6.77 1.51 -33.53
C PRO A 116 8.07 2.30 -33.72
N THR A 117 8.22 3.06 -34.80
CA THR A 117 9.46 3.77 -35.16
C THR A 117 9.42 5.26 -34.89
N SER A 118 8.25 5.89 -35.03
CA SER A 118 8.08 7.33 -34.77
C SER A 118 7.41 7.62 -33.43
N GLY A 119 6.75 6.63 -32.82
CA GLY A 119 5.93 6.84 -31.63
C GLY A 119 4.73 7.76 -31.91
N LEU A 120 4.23 8.41 -30.85
CA LEU A 120 3.18 9.44 -30.92
C LEU A 120 3.77 10.81 -31.27
N SER A 121 2.95 11.69 -31.87
CA SER A 121 3.29 13.11 -31.97
C SER A 121 3.15 13.82 -30.61
N ILE A 122 3.88 14.93 -30.42
CA ILE A 122 3.82 15.69 -29.16
C ILE A 122 2.40 16.24 -28.93
N ASP A 123 1.76 16.72 -30.00
CA ASP A 123 0.40 17.26 -29.95
C ASP A 123 -0.64 16.19 -29.58
N GLN A 124 -0.56 15.00 -30.20
CA GLN A 124 -1.45 13.89 -29.85
C GLN A 124 -1.27 13.46 -28.38
N ALA A 125 -0.03 13.38 -27.92
CA ALA A 125 0.26 13.03 -26.53
C ALA A 125 -0.33 14.08 -25.56
N MET A 126 -0.29 15.36 -25.91
CA MET A 126 -0.88 16.43 -25.09
C MET A 126 -2.42 16.36 -25.05
N VAL A 127 -3.07 16.07 -26.18
CA VAL A 127 -4.53 15.87 -26.25
C VAL A 127 -4.94 14.66 -25.40
N LEU A 128 -4.26 13.53 -25.58
CA LEU A 128 -4.51 12.31 -24.79
C LEU A 128 -4.28 12.55 -23.30
N LEU A 129 -3.27 13.33 -22.93
CA LEU A 129 -2.99 13.65 -21.53
C LEU A 129 -4.12 14.47 -20.90
N ARG A 130 -4.75 15.36 -21.68
CA ARG A 130 -5.90 16.15 -21.22
C ARG A 130 -7.15 15.29 -21.04
N ASP A 131 -7.36 14.33 -21.94
CA ASP A 131 -8.58 13.53 -21.99
C ASP A 131 -8.54 12.31 -21.04
N VAL A 132 -7.38 11.64 -20.93
CA VAL A 132 -7.17 10.46 -20.07
C VAL A 132 -6.75 10.89 -18.65
N GLY A 133 -6.00 11.98 -18.53
CA GLY A 133 -5.40 12.43 -17.28
C GLY A 133 -4.00 11.86 -17.04
N LEU A 134 -3.44 12.22 -15.87
CA LEU A 134 -2.07 11.85 -15.49
C LEU A 134 -1.97 10.34 -15.19
N ASN A 135 -0.82 9.74 -15.49
CA ASN A 135 -0.43 8.40 -15.05
C ASN A 135 -0.09 8.42 -13.55
N LYS A 136 -1.10 8.64 -12.71
CA LYS A 136 -1.00 8.67 -11.25
C LYS A 136 -2.26 8.04 -10.65
N LEU A 137 -2.08 7.39 -9.50
CA LEU A 137 -3.22 6.87 -8.75
C LEU A 137 -4.04 8.01 -8.16
N THR A 138 -5.36 7.95 -8.32
CA THR A 138 -6.25 8.92 -7.71
C THR A 138 -6.26 8.74 -6.20
N ALA A 139 -5.84 9.77 -5.47
CA ALA A 139 -5.93 9.78 -4.02
C ALA A 139 -7.42 9.79 -3.60
N PRO A 140 -7.80 9.07 -2.53
CA PRO A 140 -9.17 9.10 -2.05
C PRO A 140 -9.58 10.53 -1.67
N PRO A 141 -10.84 10.94 -1.93
CA PRO A 141 -11.30 12.28 -1.63
C PRO A 141 -11.20 12.53 -0.12
N SER A 142 -10.37 13.51 0.27
CA SER A 142 -10.24 13.92 1.66
C SER A 142 -11.20 15.07 1.95
N ASN A 143 -12.31 14.77 2.59
CA ASN A 143 -13.21 15.80 3.12
C ASN A 143 -12.61 16.34 4.42
N TRP A 144 -11.67 17.28 4.33
CA TRP A 144 -10.94 17.82 5.48
C TRP A 144 -11.87 18.31 6.60
N LEU A 145 -12.97 18.98 6.27
CA LEU A 145 -13.96 19.44 7.25
C LEU A 145 -14.64 18.28 7.98
N MET A 146 -15.11 17.28 7.24
CA MET A 146 -15.75 16.09 7.83
C MET A 146 -14.76 15.31 8.69
N LYS A 147 -13.49 15.25 8.27
CA LYS A 147 -12.41 14.62 9.04
C LYS A 147 -12.19 15.34 10.37
N THR A 148 -12.09 16.68 10.33
CA THR A 148 -11.93 17.51 11.53
C THR A 148 -13.09 17.35 12.50
N VAL A 149 -14.33 17.36 12.01
CA VAL A 149 -15.52 17.07 12.83
C VAL A 149 -15.46 15.68 13.45
N THR A 150 -15.01 14.68 12.68
CA THR A 150 -14.85 13.31 13.19
C THR A 150 -13.78 13.20 14.27
N TYR A 151 -12.68 13.98 14.20
CA TYR A 151 -11.68 14.01 15.28
C TYR A 151 -12.20 14.71 16.54
N LEU A 152 -13.01 15.75 16.37
CA LEU A 152 -13.56 16.56 17.46
C LEU A 152 -14.67 15.83 18.22
N PHE A 153 -15.55 15.12 17.50
CA PHE A 153 -16.74 14.47 18.05
C PHE A 153 -16.67 12.93 18.07
N GLY A 154 -15.57 12.34 17.59
CA GLY A 154 -15.37 10.89 17.62
C GLY A 154 -15.13 10.35 19.03
N GLY A 155 -15.68 9.17 19.33
CA GLY A 155 -15.46 8.46 20.60
C GLY A 155 -15.73 9.33 21.84
N PHE A 156 -14.72 9.45 22.71
CA PHE A 156 -14.75 10.24 23.95
C PHE A 156 -14.92 11.75 23.74
N GLY A 157 -14.61 12.29 22.55
CA GLY A 157 -14.67 13.73 22.29
C GLY A 157 -16.09 14.30 22.41
N SER A 158 -17.09 13.56 21.94
CA SER A 158 -18.50 13.95 22.08
C SER A 158 -18.95 14.05 23.54
N ILE A 159 -18.51 13.13 24.40
CA ILE A 159 -18.85 13.10 25.83
C ILE A 159 -18.23 14.29 26.55
N LEU A 160 -16.95 14.57 26.30
CA LEU A 160 -16.25 15.71 26.90
C LEU A 160 -16.89 17.03 26.49
N PHE A 161 -17.30 17.16 25.23
CA PHE A 161 -17.99 18.34 24.75
C PHE A 161 -19.35 18.55 25.45
N VAL A 162 -20.16 17.51 25.56
CA VAL A 162 -21.45 17.57 26.28
C VAL A 162 -21.25 17.87 27.76
N ALA A 163 -20.24 17.27 28.41
CA ALA A 163 -19.90 17.53 29.80
C ALA A 163 -19.46 18.99 30.01
N ALA A 164 -18.64 19.54 29.12
CA ALA A 164 -18.23 20.94 29.17
C ALA A 164 -19.44 21.89 29.07
N ILE A 165 -20.38 21.60 28.17
CA ILE A 165 -21.64 22.36 28.05
C ILE A 165 -22.47 22.25 29.34
N MET A 166 -22.64 21.04 29.90
CA MET A 166 -23.40 20.85 31.14
C MET A 166 -22.81 21.63 32.30
N VAL A 167 -21.49 21.61 32.49
CA VAL A 167 -20.82 22.35 33.58
C VAL A 167 -20.93 23.86 33.35
N PHE A 168 -20.89 24.32 32.09
CA PHE A 168 -21.11 25.73 31.76
C PHE A 168 -22.54 26.19 32.07
N VAL A 169 -23.53 25.35 31.78
CA VAL A 169 -24.94 25.58 32.16
C VAL A 169 -25.13 25.55 33.68
N ALA A 170 -24.40 24.69 34.39
CA ALA A 170 -24.41 24.69 35.86
C ALA A 170 -23.82 25.97 36.49
N TRP A 171 -23.01 26.73 35.76
CA TRP A 171 -22.39 27.95 36.29
C TRP A 171 -23.30 29.19 36.26
N LYS A 172 -23.97 29.50 35.14
CA LYS A 172 -24.67 30.80 34.97
C LYS A 172 -26.19 30.74 34.80
N PRO A 173 -26.80 29.69 34.19
CA PRO A 173 -28.26 29.55 34.24
C PRO A 173 -28.80 28.76 35.45
N LEU A 174 -28.01 27.88 36.11
CA LEU A 174 -28.47 27.07 37.26
C LEU A 174 -27.72 27.35 38.59
N GLY A 175 -26.56 28.01 38.54
CA GLY A 175 -25.75 28.28 39.72
C GLY A 175 -26.06 29.65 40.32
N ASP A 176 -26.77 29.69 41.45
CA ASP A 176 -27.01 30.92 42.20
C ASP A 176 -26.61 30.74 43.68
N PRO A 177 -25.50 31.35 44.16
CA PRO A 177 -24.54 32.19 43.43
C PRO A 177 -23.62 31.38 42.50
N PRO A 178 -23.13 31.98 41.40
CA PRO A 178 -22.28 31.30 40.44
C PRO A 178 -20.92 30.89 41.06
N ALA A 179 -20.70 29.59 41.22
CA ALA A 179 -19.43 29.07 41.73
C ALA A 179 -18.31 29.19 40.69
N LEU A 180 -17.24 29.94 41.01
CA LEU A 180 -16.06 30.08 40.14
C LEU A 180 -15.44 28.71 39.79
N ALA A 181 -15.57 27.73 40.68
CA ALA A 181 -15.12 26.35 40.48
C ALA A 181 -15.76 25.70 39.24
N ASN A 182 -17.05 25.94 38.97
CA ASN A 182 -17.75 25.38 37.81
C ASN A 182 -17.22 25.99 36.50
N LEU A 183 -16.95 27.29 36.48
CA LEU A 183 -16.34 27.95 35.33
C LEU A 183 -14.92 27.40 35.05
N ALA A 184 -14.10 27.25 36.10
CA ALA A 184 -12.76 26.68 35.96
C ALA A 184 -12.81 25.24 35.42
N LEU A 185 -13.73 24.42 35.93
CA LEU A 185 -13.93 23.05 35.47
C LEU A 185 -14.37 23.00 34.00
N ALA A 186 -15.30 23.86 33.57
CA ALA A 186 -15.72 23.94 32.17
C ALA A 186 -14.55 24.30 31.23
N ILE A 187 -13.72 25.27 31.63
CA ILE A 187 -12.53 25.67 30.85
C ILE A 187 -11.53 24.51 30.74
N VAL A 188 -11.28 23.80 31.85
CA VAL A 188 -10.39 22.62 31.85
C VAL A 188 -10.95 21.52 30.94
N LEU A 189 -12.25 21.25 30.95
CA LEU A 189 -12.87 20.25 30.08
C LEU A 189 -12.74 20.60 28.60
N VAL A 190 -12.93 21.88 28.23
CA VAL A 190 -12.70 22.35 26.85
C VAL A 190 -11.23 22.17 26.46
N LEU A 191 -10.29 22.49 27.36
CA LEU A 191 -8.87 22.30 27.09
C LEU A 191 -8.52 20.83 26.84
N VAL A 192 -9.01 19.92 27.69
CA VAL A 192 -8.81 18.47 27.55
C VAL A 192 -9.42 17.96 26.23
N TRP A 193 -10.60 18.45 25.86
CA TRP A 193 -11.25 18.11 24.60
C TRP A 193 -10.42 18.53 23.37
N LEU A 194 -9.85 19.73 23.38
CA LEU A 194 -8.96 20.19 22.30
C LEU A 194 -7.68 19.35 22.21
N ILE A 195 -7.08 19.01 23.34
CA ILE A 195 -5.88 18.15 23.38
C ILE A 195 -6.21 16.74 22.85
N GLN A 196 -7.35 16.17 23.22
CA GLN A 196 -7.81 14.87 22.74
C GLN A 196 -8.04 14.86 21.22
N ALA A 197 -8.65 15.92 20.68
CA ALA A 197 -8.80 16.06 19.23
C ALA A 197 -7.45 16.21 18.51
N ALA A 198 -6.53 17.00 19.07
CA ALA A 198 -5.18 17.16 18.52
C ALA A 198 -4.42 15.83 18.49
N PHE A 199 -4.54 15.01 19.53
CA PHE A 199 -3.95 13.68 19.56
C PHE A 199 -4.56 12.74 18.51
N SER A 200 -5.90 12.79 18.33
CA SER A 200 -6.61 12.02 17.30
C SER A 200 -6.17 12.42 15.88
N PHE A 201 -6.01 13.72 15.64
CA PHE A 201 -5.44 14.24 14.40
C PHE A 201 -4.00 13.76 14.18
N TRP A 202 -3.16 13.79 15.21
CA TRP A 202 -1.78 13.34 15.12
C TRP A 202 -1.65 11.84 14.84
N GLN A 203 -2.50 11.01 15.46
CA GLN A 203 -2.55 9.57 15.20
C GLN A 203 -2.87 9.28 13.74
N ASP A 204 -3.91 9.94 13.21
CA ASP A 204 -4.32 9.76 11.82
C ASP A 204 -3.30 10.34 10.83
N PHE A 205 -2.68 11.48 11.14
CA PHE A 205 -1.59 12.04 10.34
C PHE A 205 -0.38 11.10 10.27
N SER A 206 -0.01 10.46 11.39
CA SER A 206 1.05 9.47 11.45
C SER A 206 0.73 8.24 10.58
N SER A 207 -0.52 7.76 10.61
CA SER A 207 -0.98 6.64 9.78
C SER A 207 -1.05 6.99 8.28
N GLY A 208 -1.41 8.23 7.92
CA GLY A 208 -1.53 8.68 6.53
C GLY A 208 -0.21 8.69 5.75
N ARG A 209 0.93 8.78 6.43
CA ARG A 209 2.26 8.79 5.79
C ARG A 209 2.58 7.49 5.04
N VAL A 210 1.96 6.37 5.41
CA VAL A 210 2.10 5.08 4.70
C VAL A 210 1.49 5.15 3.30
N MET A 211 0.39 5.90 3.12
CA MET A 211 -0.21 6.07 1.79
C MET A 211 0.65 6.94 0.87
N ALA A 212 1.39 7.91 1.43
CA ALA A 212 2.32 8.73 0.64
C ALA A 212 3.47 7.90 0.04
N SER A 213 3.92 6.83 0.70
CA SER A 213 4.94 5.92 0.16
C SER A 213 4.46 5.03 -0.99
N ILE A 214 3.15 4.92 -1.25
CA ILE A 214 2.65 4.18 -2.41
C ILE A 214 2.92 4.97 -3.70
N ASN A 215 2.84 6.31 -3.65
CA ASN A 215 3.10 7.16 -4.81
C ASN A 215 4.57 7.13 -5.28
N THR A 216 5.51 6.72 -4.42
CA THR A 216 6.93 6.55 -4.79
C THR A 216 7.22 5.22 -5.50
N MET A 217 6.20 4.40 -5.78
CA MET A 217 6.39 3.10 -6.44
C MET A 217 6.51 3.20 -7.96
N LEU A 218 5.94 4.24 -8.58
CA LEU A 218 6.06 4.51 -10.01
C LEU A 218 7.37 5.27 -10.30
N PRO A 219 8.07 4.97 -11.40
CA PRO A 219 9.31 5.66 -11.75
C PRO A 219 9.04 7.14 -12.11
N ASP A 220 9.88 8.04 -11.60
CA ASP A 220 9.75 9.48 -11.81
C ASP A 220 9.98 9.89 -13.27
N GLN A 221 10.76 9.11 -14.02
CA GLN A 221 11.12 9.37 -15.41
C GLN A 221 11.04 8.09 -16.24
N ALA A 222 10.58 8.22 -17.48
CA ALA A 222 10.51 7.15 -18.46
C ALA A 222 11.07 7.61 -19.81
N MET A 223 11.73 6.69 -20.52
CA MET A 223 12.23 6.92 -21.87
C MET A 223 11.12 6.64 -22.86
N VAL A 224 10.62 7.69 -23.53
CA VAL A 224 9.54 7.61 -24.52
C VAL A 224 10.06 7.98 -25.90
N LEU A 225 9.47 7.37 -26.92
CA LEU A 225 9.67 7.72 -28.32
C LEU A 225 8.49 8.59 -28.77
N ARG A 226 8.78 9.85 -29.10
CA ARG A 226 7.81 10.80 -29.66
C ARG A 226 8.44 11.53 -30.83
N GLU A 227 7.70 11.67 -31.94
CA GLU A 227 8.19 12.26 -33.20
C GLU A 227 9.53 11.69 -33.70
N GLY A 228 9.74 10.39 -33.50
CA GLY A 228 10.96 9.68 -33.89
C GLY A 228 12.17 9.92 -32.99
N ASN A 229 12.03 10.70 -31.92
CA ASN A 229 13.11 11.00 -30.99
C ASN A 229 12.85 10.38 -29.61
N TRP A 230 13.90 9.77 -29.04
CA TRP A 230 13.88 9.30 -27.65
C TRP A 230 14.06 10.48 -26.70
N SER A 231 13.09 10.69 -25.81
CA SER A 231 13.12 11.76 -24.82
C SER A 231 12.75 11.23 -23.43
N SER A 232 13.35 11.81 -22.39
CA SER A 232 12.98 11.50 -21.00
C SER A 232 11.78 12.34 -20.63
N VAL A 233 10.67 11.68 -20.30
CA VAL A 233 9.43 12.32 -19.88
C VAL A 233 9.09 11.87 -18.48
N GLU A 234 8.48 12.76 -17.71
CA GLU A 234 7.98 12.47 -16.38
C GLU A 234 7.00 11.29 -16.42
N GLY A 235 7.17 10.30 -15.54
CA GLY A 235 6.35 9.09 -15.53
C GLY A 235 4.85 9.36 -15.37
N THR A 236 4.50 10.51 -14.77
CA THR A 236 3.11 10.99 -14.59
C THR A 236 2.46 11.50 -15.88
N LYS A 237 3.25 11.85 -16.91
CA LYS A 237 2.79 12.43 -18.19
C LYS A 237 2.75 11.41 -19.33
N LEU A 238 2.84 10.12 -18.98
CA LEU A 238 2.69 9.02 -19.91
C LEU A 238 1.22 8.81 -20.28
N VAL A 239 0.98 8.51 -21.54
CA VAL A 239 -0.36 8.27 -22.08
C VAL A 239 -0.45 6.92 -22.78
N PRO A 240 -1.65 6.31 -22.87
CA PRO A 240 -1.84 5.13 -23.72
C PRO A 240 -1.42 5.42 -25.17
N GLY A 241 -0.68 4.50 -25.78
CA GLY A 241 -0.09 4.65 -27.10
C GLY A 241 1.36 5.16 -27.12
N ASP A 242 1.88 5.69 -26.01
CA ASP A 242 3.31 6.04 -25.94
C ASP A 242 4.17 4.78 -26.12
N VAL A 243 5.23 4.91 -26.91
CA VAL A 243 6.24 3.86 -27.06
C VAL A 243 7.35 4.12 -26.06
N ILE A 244 7.68 3.12 -25.25
CA ILE A 244 8.68 3.25 -24.19
C ILE A 244 9.80 2.23 -24.32
N LYS A 245 10.97 2.63 -23.80
CA LYS A 245 12.13 1.77 -23.60
C LYS A 245 12.33 1.50 -22.12
N ILE A 246 12.40 0.23 -21.75
CA ILE A 246 12.67 -0.22 -20.39
C ILE A 246 14.02 -0.94 -20.40
N SER A 247 14.97 -0.40 -19.65
CA SER A 247 16.30 -0.98 -19.46
C SER A 247 16.37 -1.79 -18.17
N MET A 248 17.35 -2.69 -18.08
CA MET A 248 17.73 -3.37 -16.85
C MET A 248 17.80 -2.41 -15.65
N GLY A 249 17.20 -2.82 -14.53
CA GLY A 249 17.14 -2.07 -13.27
C GLY A 249 15.99 -1.06 -13.19
N ASN A 250 15.33 -0.74 -14.30
CA ASN A 250 14.22 0.20 -14.31
C ASN A 250 12.88 -0.49 -14.03
N LYS A 251 11.96 0.26 -13.44
CA LYS A 251 10.58 -0.15 -13.24
C LYS A 251 9.75 0.08 -14.50
N VAL A 252 8.75 -0.77 -14.72
CA VAL A 252 7.75 -0.56 -15.76
C VAL A 252 6.77 0.54 -15.29
N PRO A 253 6.64 1.67 -16.01
CA PRO A 253 5.91 2.85 -15.53
C PRO A 253 4.38 2.77 -15.67
N ALA A 254 3.89 1.86 -16.51
CA ALA A 254 2.48 1.70 -16.87
C ALA A 254 2.26 0.26 -17.35
N ASP A 255 1.03 -0.14 -17.70
CA ASP A 255 0.86 -1.44 -18.35
C ASP A 255 1.25 -1.32 -19.84
N VAL A 256 2.03 -2.28 -20.34
CA VAL A 256 2.76 -2.18 -21.60
C VAL A 256 2.62 -3.46 -22.39
N ARG A 257 2.39 -3.36 -23.70
CA ARG A 257 2.47 -4.48 -24.65
C ARG A 257 3.84 -4.47 -25.32
N PHE A 258 4.62 -5.54 -25.14
CA PHE A 258 5.95 -5.63 -25.76
C PHE A 258 5.86 -5.92 -27.25
N PHE A 259 6.69 -5.24 -28.04
CA PHE A 259 6.85 -5.50 -29.47
C PHE A 259 8.28 -5.85 -29.86
N ASP A 260 9.28 -5.46 -29.06
CA ASP A 260 10.66 -5.86 -29.22
C ASP A 260 11.30 -6.13 -27.85
N VAL A 261 11.99 -7.26 -27.75
CA VAL A 261 12.43 -7.84 -26.47
C VAL A 261 13.81 -8.47 -26.67
N SER A 262 14.77 -8.08 -25.83
CA SER A 262 16.08 -8.75 -25.79
C SER A 262 15.94 -10.20 -25.33
N SER A 263 16.74 -11.11 -25.86
CA SER A 263 16.65 -12.55 -25.55
C SER A 263 16.89 -12.90 -24.08
N ASP A 264 17.63 -12.04 -23.37
CA ASP A 264 17.94 -12.17 -21.94
C ASP A 264 16.96 -11.40 -21.05
N ALA A 265 15.92 -10.78 -21.62
CA ALA A 265 15.04 -9.90 -20.86
C ALA A 265 14.16 -10.67 -19.88
N ARG A 266 14.18 -10.22 -18.62
CA ARG A 266 13.40 -10.82 -17.54
C ARG A 266 12.73 -9.74 -16.70
N LEU A 267 11.52 -10.04 -16.26
CA LEU A 267 10.71 -9.19 -15.39
C LEU A 267 10.52 -9.84 -14.04
N ASP A 268 10.69 -9.07 -12.97
CA ASP A 268 10.28 -9.45 -11.63
C ASP A 268 8.88 -8.90 -11.33
N ARG A 269 7.97 -9.84 -11.05
CA ARG A 269 6.55 -9.59 -10.80
C ARG A 269 6.17 -9.78 -9.34
N SER A 270 7.16 -9.92 -8.45
CA SER A 270 6.98 -10.11 -7.00
C SER A 270 6.06 -9.08 -6.35
N ILE A 271 6.01 -7.85 -6.87
CA ILE A 271 5.12 -6.79 -6.37
C ILE A 271 3.63 -7.08 -6.57
N LEU A 272 3.26 -7.92 -7.56
CA LEU A 272 1.88 -8.28 -7.87
C LEU A 272 1.54 -9.71 -7.48
N THR A 273 2.48 -10.65 -7.62
CA THR A 273 2.24 -12.07 -7.37
C THR A 273 2.70 -12.53 -5.99
N GLY A 274 3.58 -11.77 -5.33
CA GLY A 274 4.23 -12.19 -4.09
C GLY A 274 5.34 -13.23 -4.26
N GLU A 275 5.57 -13.73 -5.49
CA GLU A 275 6.56 -14.76 -5.81
C GLU A 275 7.76 -14.16 -6.55
N VAL A 276 8.96 -14.46 -6.08
CA VAL A 276 10.21 -14.02 -6.72
C VAL A 276 10.62 -15.05 -7.78
N LYS A 277 9.88 -15.07 -8.88
CA LYS A 277 10.21 -15.88 -10.07
C LYS A 277 10.38 -14.96 -11.28
N PRO A 278 11.61 -14.81 -11.81
CA PRO A 278 11.84 -14.02 -13.01
C PRO A 278 11.05 -14.59 -14.19
N LEU A 279 10.16 -13.78 -14.77
CA LEU A 279 9.41 -14.12 -15.97
C LEU A 279 10.21 -13.70 -17.20
N VAL A 280 10.43 -14.63 -18.13
CA VAL A 280 11.09 -14.32 -19.42
C VAL A 280 10.11 -13.55 -20.28
N ALA A 281 10.42 -12.29 -20.61
CA ALA A 281 9.55 -11.46 -21.43
C ALA A 281 9.56 -11.93 -22.88
N THR A 282 8.42 -11.85 -23.55
CA THR A 282 8.27 -12.28 -24.95
C THR A 282 7.38 -11.33 -25.74
N ILE A 283 7.37 -11.44 -27.07
CA ILE A 283 6.51 -10.62 -27.95
C ILE A 283 5.15 -11.29 -28.17
N LYS A 284 5.12 -12.63 -28.21
CA LYS A 284 3.93 -13.43 -28.47
C LYS A 284 3.20 -13.77 -27.18
N SER A 285 1.86 -13.86 -27.25
CA SER A 285 1.09 -14.29 -26.08
C SER A 285 1.48 -15.70 -25.66
N THR A 286 1.74 -15.89 -24.37
CA THR A 286 2.09 -17.21 -23.81
C THR A 286 0.92 -17.86 -23.09
N ASP A 287 -0.05 -17.07 -22.64
CA ASP A 287 -1.24 -17.53 -21.94
C ASP A 287 -2.48 -16.80 -22.43
N THR A 288 -3.63 -17.44 -22.25
CA THR A 288 -4.96 -16.85 -22.37
C THR A 288 -5.23 -15.79 -21.30
N ASN A 289 -4.65 -15.94 -20.10
CA ASN A 289 -4.83 -14.98 -19.02
C ASN A 289 -3.91 -13.76 -19.22
N PHE A 290 -4.50 -12.56 -19.26
CA PHE A 290 -3.79 -11.28 -19.33
C PHE A 290 -2.77 -11.10 -18.20
N LEU A 291 -3.03 -11.69 -17.03
CA LEU A 291 -2.10 -11.62 -15.90
C LEU A 291 -0.95 -12.63 -16.04
N GLU A 292 -1.11 -13.78 -16.68
CA GLU A 292 -0.03 -14.78 -16.74
C GLU A 292 0.85 -14.65 -17.98
N THR A 293 0.36 -13.94 -19.00
CA THR A 293 1.09 -13.80 -20.26
C THR A 293 2.39 -13.01 -20.10
N ALA A 294 3.44 -13.45 -20.79
CA ALA A 294 4.77 -12.88 -20.73
C ALA A 294 5.00 -11.70 -21.70
N ASN A 295 3.98 -11.36 -22.48
CA ASN A 295 4.05 -10.31 -23.50
C ASN A 295 3.47 -8.97 -23.07
N ILE A 296 3.10 -8.88 -21.79
CA ILE A 296 2.64 -7.70 -21.10
C ILE A 296 3.60 -7.36 -19.96
N GLY A 297 4.04 -6.12 -19.90
CA GLY A 297 4.68 -5.53 -18.73
C GLY A 297 3.62 -4.88 -17.86
N LEU A 298 3.55 -5.23 -16.58
CA LEU A 298 2.59 -4.64 -15.65
C LEU A 298 3.22 -3.48 -14.88
N ALA A 299 2.43 -2.45 -14.62
CA ALA A 299 2.88 -1.26 -13.89
C ALA A 299 3.48 -1.65 -12.51
N GLY A 300 4.65 -1.08 -12.20
CA GLY A 300 5.36 -1.31 -10.94
C GLY A 300 6.26 -2.54 -10.91
N THR A 301 6.22 -3.43 -11.91
CA THR A 301 7.16 -4.55 -12.05
C THR A 301 8.57 -4.05 -12.42
N ASN A 302 9.60 -4.84 -12.10
CA ASN A 302 11.00 -4.45 -12.33
C ASN A 302 11.61 -5.24 -13.49
N CYS A 303 12.34 -4.58 -14.38
CA CYS A 303 13.17 -5.24 -15.39
C CYS A 303 14.49 -5.70 -14.75
N THR A 304 14.68 -7.01 -14.57
CA THR A 304 15.87 -7.55 -13.89
C THR A 304 17.06 -7.70 -14.83
N THR A 305 16.83 -8.08 -16.09
CA THR A 305 17.86 -8.21 -17.13
C THR A 305 17.29 -7.79 -18.49
N GLY A 306 18.18 -7.52 -19.46
CA GLY A 306 17.83 -7.18 -20.84
C GLY A 306 17.26 -5.77 -21.06
N THR A 307 16.82 -5.53 -22.29
CA THR A 307 16.12 -4.30 -22.72
C THR A 307 14.81 -4.68 -23.40
N LEU A 308 13.75 -3.92 -23.10
CA LEU A 308 12.40 -4.12 -23.60
C LEU A 308 11.89 -2.85 -24.29
N TYR A 309 11.16 -3.02 -25.38
CA TYR A 309 10.39 -1.96 -26.02
C TYR A 309 8.93 -2.36 -26.08
N GLY A 310 8.07 -1.41 -25.74
CA GLY A 310 6.65 -1.67 -25.70
C GLY A 310 5.80 -0.42 -25.84
N VAL A 311 4.55 -0.63 -26.20
CA VAL A 311 3.53 0.42 -26.28
C VAL A 311 2.68 0.40 -25.01
N ILE A 312 2.45 1.56 -24.42
CA ILE A 312 1.61 1.70 -23.22
C ILE A 312 0.16 1.41 -23.59
N ILE A 313 -0.49 0.52 -22.85
CA ILE A 313 -1.89 0.14 -23.07
C ILE A 313 -2.83 0.75 -22.03
N ASN A 314 -2.42 0.80 -20.76
CA ASN A 314 -3.20 1.41 -19.68
C ASN A 314 -2.29 2.27 -18.81
N THR A 315 -2.83 3.38 -18.29
CA THR A 315 -2.16 4.32 -17.37
C THR A 315 -3.00 4.58 -16.13
N GLY A 316 -2.34 5.00 -15.04
CA GLY A 316 -2.97 5.44 -13.79
C GLY A 316 -3.88 4.37 -13.17
N ASP A 317 -5.08 4.77 -12.78
CA ASP A 317 -6.09 3.91 -12.16
C ASP A 317 -6.59 2.77 -13.08
N ASN A 318 -6.37 2.88 -14.40
CA ASN A 318 -6.78 1.85 -15.36
C ASN A 318 -5.79 0.70 -15.46
N THR A 319 -4.57 0.85 -14.94
CA THR A 319 -3.58 -0.24 -14.89
C THR A 319 -4.05 -1.37 -13.98
N VAL A 320 -3.50 -2.58 -14.15
CA VAL A 320 -3.74 -3.69 -13.22
C VAL A 320 -3.40 -3.29 -11.79
N PHE A 321 -2.25 -2.62 -11.60
CA PHE A 321 -1.85 -2.10 -10.30
C PHE A 321 -2.84 -1.07 -9.75
N GLY A 322 -3.27 -0.11 -10.58
CA GLY A 322 -4.21 0.93 -10.18
C GLY A 322 -5.60 0.42 -9.83
N LYS A 323 -6.13 -0.52 -10.63
CA LYS A 323 -7.39 -1.20 -10.32
C LYS A 323 -7.32 -1.95 -9.00
N THR A 324 -6.20 -2.62 -8.74
CA THR A 324 -5.95 -3.32 -7.48
C THR A 324 -5.87 -2.34 -6.31
N ALA A 325 -5.08 -1.27 -6.44
CA ALA A 325 -4.94 -0.23 -5.43
C ALA A 325 -6.27 0.48 -5.12
N ARG A 326 -7.11 0.70 -6.15
CA ARG A 326 -8.45 1.26 -6.01
C ARG A 326 -9.38 0.36 -5.19
N LEU A 327 -9.32 -0.95 -5.39
CA LEU A 327 -10.11 -1.90 -4.59
C LEU A 327 -9.65 -1.94 -3.13
N THR A 328 -8.33 -1.94 -2.89
CA THR A 328 -7.80 -1.93 -1.53
C THR A 328 -8.09 -0.62 -0.80
N SER A 329 -8.11 0.51 -1.50
CA SER A 329 -8.41 1.82 -0.90
C SER A 329 -9.91 2.07 -0.69
N HIS A 330 -10.78 1.54 -1.55
CA HIS A 330 -12.24 1.64 -1.38
C HIS A 330 -12.83 0.59 -0.42
N ALA A 331 -12.07 -0.42 -0.01
CA ALA A 331 -12.46 -1.25 1.12
C ALA A 331 -12.67 -0.30 2.31
N LYS A 332 -13.93 -0.07 2.68
CA LYS A 332 -14.30 0.82 3.78
C LYS A 332 -13.41 0.48 4.97
N GLN A 333 -12.56 1.42 5.39
CA GLN A 333 -11.82 1.29 6.64
C GLN A 333 -12.86 1.22 7.76
N GLY A 334 -13.29 0.00 8.08
CA GLY A 334 -14.11 -0.27 9.24
C GLY A 334 -13.33 0.08 10.50
N LEU A 335 -14.05 0.32 11.59
CA LEU A 335 -13.44 0.48 12.90
C LEU A 335 -12.53 -0.72 13.19
N THR A 336 -11.32 -0.46 13.69
CA THR A 336 -10.40 -1.52 14.09
C THR A 336 -11.03 -2.34 15.23
N PRO A 337 -10.68 -3.64 15.40
CA PRO A 337 -11.19 -4.43 16.52
C PRO A 337 -11.00 -3.73 17.86
N LEU A 338 -9.82 -3.13 18.08
CA LEU A 338 -9.53 -2.33 19.27
C LEU A 338 -10.46 -1.11 19.40
N GLN A 339 -10.72 -0.38 18.31
CA GLN A 339 -11.66 0.75 18.35
C GLN A 339 -13.06 0.29 18.71
N LYS A 340 -13.53 -0.84 18.18
CA LYS A 340 -14.85 -1.40 18.55
C LYS A 340 -14.93 -1.71 20.04
N GLU A 341 -13.91 -2.34 20.60
CA GLU A 341 -13.85 -2.63 22.04
C GLU A 341 -13.84 -1.35 22.88
N ILE A 342 -13.08 -0.32 22.47
CA ILE A 342 -13.09 0.98 23.14
C ILE A 342 -14.50 1.60 23.09
N TYR A 343 -15.20 1.54 21.96
CA TYR A 343 -16.58 2.04 21.86
C TYR A 343 -17.55 1.31 22.79
N ILE A 344 -17.43 -0.02 22.91
CA ILE A 344 -18.25 -0.81 23.83
C ILE A 344 -17.95 -0.41 25.27
N PHE A 345 -16.66 -0.31 25.62
CA PHE A 345 -16.21 0.11 26.96
C PHE A 345 -16.72 1.51 27.34
N VAL A 346 -16.61 2.48 26.41
CA VAL A 346 -17.16 3.83 26.58
C VAL A 346 -18.67 3.79 26.79
N GLY A 347 -19.38 2.97 26.02
CA GLY A 347 -20.83 2.79 26.14
C GLY A 347 -21.23 2.27 27.52
N ILE A 348 -20.50 1.29 28.05
CA ILE A 348 -20.74 0.73 29.40
C ILE A 348 -20.54 1.80 30.47
N ILE A 349 -19.43 2.54 30.43
CA ILE A 349 -19.16 3.61 31.41
C ILE A 349 -20.24 4.69 31.35
N THR A 350 -20.62 5.11 30.14
CA THR A 350 -21.64 6.15 29.94
C THR A 350 -22.99 5.68 30.48
N ALA A 351 -23.37 4.42 30.22
CA ALA A 351 -24.61 3.84 30.73
C ALA A 351 -24.63 3.77 32.27
N LEU A 352 -23.51 3.39 32.89
CA LEU A 352 -23.37 3.38 34.35
C LEU A 352 -23.45 4.78 34.96
N MET A 353 -22.81 5.78 34.35
CA MET A 353 -22.90 7.16 34.80
C MET A 353 -24.34 7.68 34.70
N VAL A 354 -25.03 7.44 33.58
CA VAL A 354 -26.42 7.88 33.40
C VAL A 354 -27.35 7.16 34.37
N SER A 355 -27.16 5.86 34.64
CA SER A 355 -28.01 5.15 35.61
C SER A 355 -27.82 5.68 37.03
N MET A 356 -26.58 6.00 37.43
CA MET A 356 -26.29 6.65 38.71
C MET A 356 -26.96 8.03 38.79
N ILE A 357 -26.89 8.85 37.74
CA ILE A 357 -27.52 10.17 37.70
C ILE A 357 -29.05 10.08 37.80
N ILE A 358 -29.68 9.04 37.23
CA ILE A 358 -31.13 8.82 37.32
C ILE A 358 -31.55 8.29 38.70
N LEU A 359 -30.68 7.52 39.36
CA LEU A 359 -30.98 6.87 40.63
C LEU A 359 -30.82 7.81 41.84
N VAL A 360 -29.90 8.77 41.76
CA VAL A 360 -29.71 9.85 42.74
C VAL A 360 -30.72 10.96 42.49
#